data_AF-A0A7Y6GKQ2-F1
#
_entry.id   AF-A0A7Y6GKQ2-F1
#
_cell.length_a   1.000
_cell.length_b   1.000
_cell.length_c   1.000
_cell.angle_alpha   90.00
_cell.angle_beta   90.00
_cell.angle_gamma   90.00
#
_symmetry.space_group_name_H-M   'P 1'
#
loop_
_entity.id
_entity.type
_entity.pdbx_description
1 polymer ?
#
loop_
_entity_poly.entity_id
_entity_poly.type
_entity_poly.pdbx_seq_one_letter_code
_entity_poly.pdbx_strand_id
1 'polypeptide(L)'
;MAVTVTQTTSTAAEITWTKGDDPRGFIARAVSTDQLAYALESAGEVEPTEENPDRALSATMHTVALARLLERRAAVQVVRLRDVHGLSWRRIAIALYEDAERQSTVRRQYETGRRYLGT
;
A
#
# COMPACT_ATOMS: atom_id res chain seq x y z
N MET A 1 10.82 -5.82 -13.43
CA MET A 1 10.08 -4.57 -13.71
C MET A 1 9.63 -4.04 -12.37
N ALA A 2 10.26 -2.94 -11.93
CA ALA A 2 10.15 -2.38 -10.59
C ALA A 2 10.16 -0.85 -10.68
N VAL A 3 9.33 -0.21 -9.85
CA VAL A 3 9.38 1.23 -9.61
C VAL A 3 10.70 1.57 -8.95
N THR A 4 11.35 2.63 -9.40
CA THR A 4 12.58 3.14 -8.79
C THR A 4 12.27 4.43 -8.06
N VAL A 5 12.70 4.50 -6.80
CA VAL A 5 12.64 5.71 -5.98
C VAL A 5 14.07 6.10 -5.66
N THR A 6 14.51 7.25 -6.18
CA THR A 6 15.87 7.77 -5.98
C THR A 6 15.79 9.00 -5.10
N GLN A 7 16.36 8.92 -3.89
CA GLN A 7 16.51 10.09 -3.04
C GLN A 7 17.54 11.03 -3.68
N THR A 8 17.11 12.24 -4.07
CA THR A 8 17.96 13.24 -4.69
C THR A 8 18.56 14.18 -3.65
N THR A 9 17.82 14.50 -2.59
CA THR A 9 18.30 15.25 -1.41
C THR A 9 17.69 14.68 -0.12
N SER A 10 18.02 15.24 1.05
CA SER A 10 17.41 14.83 2.32
C SER A 10 15.88 14.95 2.35
N THR A 11 15.29 15.81 1.51
CA THR A 11 13.84 16.08 1.48
C THR A 11 13.21 15.93 0.10
N ALA A 12 13.96 15.44 -0.90
CA ALA A 12 13.49 15.26 -2.26
C ALA A 12 13.80 13.85 -2.77
N ALA A 13 12.86 13.29 -3.52
CA ALA A 13 13.02 12.02 -4.21
C ALA A 13 12.36 12.08 -5.59
N GLU A 14 12.97 11.39 -6.54
CA GLU A 14 12.40 11.15 -7.87
C GLU A 14 11.84 9.73 -7.95
N ILE A 15 10.61 9.63 -8.46
CA ILE A 15 9.94 8.35 -8.69
C ILE A 15 9.87 8.12 -10.18
N THR A 16 10.47 7.03 -10.65
CA THR A 16 10.50 6.67 -12.07
C THR A 16 9.94 5.27 -12.29
N TRP A 17 9.12 5.14 -13.32
CA TRP A 17 8.54 3.87 -13.75
C TRP A 17 8.27 3.89 -15.25
N THR A 18 8.22 2.72 -15.87
CA THR A 18 7.81 2.53 -17.26
C THR A 18 6.37 2.01 -17.34
N LYS A 19 5.78 2.02 -18.54
CA LYS A 19 4.46 1.44 -18.78
C LYS A 19 4.36 -0.03 -18.38
N GLY A 20 5.45 -0.79 -18.48
CA GLY A 20 5.47 -2.20 -18.08
C GLY A 20 5.54 -2.42 -16.56
N ASP A 21 6.01 -1.42 -15.80
CA ASP A 21 6.03 -1.45 -14.34
C ASP A 21 4.63 -1.11 -13.76
N ASP A 22 3.82 -0.36 -14.50
CA ASP A 22 2.45 0.00 -14.13
C ASP A 22 1.39 -0.44 -15.17
N PRO A 23 1.25 -1.76 -15.43
CA PRO A 23 0.37 -2.26 -16.49
C PRO A 23 -1.12 -1.97 -16.24
N ARG A 24 -1.49 -1.66 -14.99
CA ARG A 24 -2.87 -1.34 -14.59
C ARG A 24 -3.08 0.14 -14.28
N GLY A 25 -2.06 1.00 -14.44
CA GLY A 25 -2.17 2.45 -14.27
C GLY A 25 -2.37 2.93 -12.82
N PHE A 26 -2.09 2.09 -11.82
CA PHE A 26 -2.34 2.44 -10.41
C PHE A 26 -1.33 3.45 -9.88
N ILE A 27 -0.07 3.36 -10.30
CA ILE A 27 0.97 4.30 -9.90
C ILE A 27 0.72 5.65 -10.57
N ALA A 28 0.48 5.63 -11.88
CA ALA A 28 0.14 6.84 -12.63
C ALA A 28 -1.08 7.54 -12.05
N ARG A 29 -2.12 6.80 -11.66
CA ARG A 29 -3.29 7.36 -10.97
C ARG A 29 -2.92 7.96 -9.61
N ALA A 30 -2.19 7.21 -8.77
CA ALA A 30 -1.84 7.69 -7.43
C ALA A 30 -1.02 9.00 -7.47
N VAL A 31 -0.15 9.15 -8.47
CA VAL A 31 0.64 10.37 -8.68
C VAL A 31 -0.21 11.50 -9.28
N SER A 32 -1.01 11.24 -10.31
CA SER A 32 -1.78 12.28 -11.02
C SER A 32 -2.99 12.82 -10.26
N THR A 33 -3.51 12.08 -9.28
CA THR A 33 -4.65 12.50 -8.45
C THR A 33 -4.24 12.88 -7.03
N ASP A 34 -2.98 13.30 -6.84
CA ASP A 34 -2.39 13.75 -5.56
C ASP A 34 -2.49 12.75 -4.39
N GLN A 35 -2.91 11.50 -4.63
CA GLN A 35 -3.08 10.51 -3.58
C GLN A 35 -1.77 10.19 -2.88
N LEU A 36 -0.68 10.14 -3.65
CA LEU A 36 0.64 9.93 -3.10
C LEU A 36 1.11 11.13 -2.26
N ALA A 37 0.85 12.36 -2.71
CA ALA A 37 1.22 13.57 -1.99
C ALA A 37 0.51 13.64 -0.63
N TYR A 38 -0.82 13.51 -0.61
CA TYR A 38 -1.59 13.52 0.63
C TYR A 38 -1.21 12.41 1.61
N ALA A 39 -0.88 11.22 1.11
CA ALA A 39 -0.44 10.13 1.98
C ALA A 39 0.95 10.38 2.59
N LEU A 40 1.88 10.99 1.84
CA LEU A 40 3.19 11.36 2.35
C LEU A 40 3.11 12.52 3.36
N GLU A 41 2.27 13.52 3.09
CA GLU A 41 1.96 14.61 4.02
C GLU A 41 1.39 14.04 5.33
N SER A 42 0.37 13.19 5.23
CA SER A 42 -0.25 12.53 6.39
C SER A 42 0.71 11.65 7.19
N ALA A 43 1.75 11.08 6.56
CA ALA A 43 2.76 10.28 7.24
C ALA A 43 3.86 11.13 7.90
N GLY A 44 4.08 12.34 7.41
CA GLY A 44 5.04 13.30 7.96
C GLY A 44 4.47 14.14 9.11
N GLU A 45 3.15 14.28 9.20
CA GLU A 45 2.48 15.01 10.26
C GLU A 45 2.28 14.16 11.53
N VAL A 46 2.66 14.72 12.69
CA VAL A 46 2.39 14.11 14.00
C VAL A 46 0.91 14.28 14.39
N GLU A 47 0.30 15.39 13.96
CA GLU A 47 -1.12 15.69 14.11
C GLU A 47 -1.61 16.43 12.84
N PRO A 48 -2.83 16.14 12.35
CA PRO A 48 -3.38 16.84 11.19
C PRO A 48 -3.58 18.32 11.52
N THR A 49 -2.83 19.20 10.85
CA THR A 49 -2.84 20.65 11.11
C THR A 49 -3.74 21.45 10.16
N GLU A 50 -4.42 20.78 9.21
CA GLU A 50 -5.24 21.46 8.21
C GLU A 50 -6.54 22.03 8.81
N GLU A 51 -6.56 23.34 9.00
CA GLU A 51 -7.69 24.08 9.57
C GLU A 51 -8.86 24.25 8.58
N ASN A 52 -8.61 24.12 7.26
CA ASN A 52 -9.66 24.20 6.26
C ASN A 52 -10.42 22.86 6.13
N PRO A 53 -11.73 22.80 6.45
CA PRO A 53 -12.49 21.55 6.44
C PRO A 53 -12.52 20.83 5.09
N ASP A 54 -12.57 21.56 3.97
CA ASP A 54 -12.64 20.96 2.63
C ASP A 54 -11.30 20.31 2.25
N ARG A 55 -10.19 20.93 2.65
CA ARG A 55 -8.85 20.37 2.45
C ARG A 55 -8.62 19.17 3.34
N ALA A 56 -9.03 19.23 4.61
CA ALA A 56 -8.94 18.11 5.54
C ALA A 56 -9.74 16.89 5.05
N LEU A 57 -10.95 17.14 4.51
CA LEU A 57 -11.76 16.08 3.90
C LEU A 57 -11.08 15.49 2.67
N SER A 58 -10.56 16.32 1.76
CA SER A 58 -9.85 15.87 0.58
C SER A 58 -8.63 15.02 0.94
N ALA A 59 -7.77 15.51 1.83
CA ALA A 59 -6.59 14.79 2.33
C ALA A 59 -6.99 13.43 2.91
N THR A 60 -8.00 13.38 3.78
CA THR A 60 -8.52 12.13 4.36
C THR A 60 -9.01 11.17 3.28
N MET A 61 -9.80 11.66 2.31
CA MET A 61 -10.32 10.83 1.22
C MET A 61 -9.20 10.22 0.38
N HIS A 62 -8.19 11.00 0.02
CA HIS A 62 -7.07 10.56 -0.80
C HIS A 62 -6.17 9.57 -0.05
N THR A 63 -5.86 9.83 1.21
CA THR A 63 -5.10 8.92 2.08
C THR A 63 -5.83 7.59 2.29
N VAL A 64 -7.14 7.61 2.57
CA VAL A 64 -7.95 6.40 2.70
C VAL A 64 -8.02 5.62 1.39
N ALA A 65 -8.14 6.30 0.25
CA ALA A 65 -8.15 5.64 -1.05
C ALA A 65 -6.83 4.90 -1.33
N LEU A 66 -5.68 5.53 -1.02
CA LEU A 66 -4.38 4.88 -1.18
C LEU A 66 -4.20 3.73 -0.18
N ALA A 67 -4.56 3.91 1.09
CA ALA A 67 -4.51 2.85 2.10
C ALA A 67 -5.29 1.60 1.66
N ARG A 68 -6.53 1.77 1.20
CA ARG A 68 -7.34 0.67 0.67
C ARG A 68 -6.73 0.00 -0.55
N LEU A 69 -6.09 0.77 -1.44
CA LEU A 69 -5.37 0.20 -2.58
C LEU A 69 -4.19 -0.67 -2.10
N LEU A 70 -3.39 -0.17 -1.16
CA LEU A 70 -2.26 -0.89 -0.60
C LEU A 70 -2.70 -2.14 0.17
N GLU A 71 -3.76 -2.07 0.97
CA GLU A 71 -4.35 -3.22 1.67
C GLU A 71 -4.79 -4.32 0.69
N ARG A 72 -5.48 -3.94 -0.39
CA ARG A 72 -5.87 -4.87 -1.47
C ARG A 72 -4.65 -5.56 -2.07
N ARG A 73 -3.57 -4.81 -2.31
CA ARG A 73 -2.32 -5.36 -2.86
C ARG A 73 -1.61 -6.27 -1.88
N ALA A 74 -1.51 -5.89 -0.61
CA ALA A 74 -0.94 -6.72 0.44
C ALA A 74 -1.70 -8.05 0.57
N ALA A 75 -3.04 -8.02 0.56
CA ALA A 75 -3.86 -9.23 0.60
C ALA A 75 -3.56 -10.18 -0.59
N VAL A 76 -3.42 -9.65 -1.80
CA VAL A 76 -3.03 -10.45 -2.98
C VAL A 76 -1.61 -10.99 -2.85
N GLN A 77 -0.67 -10.22 -2.29
CA GLN A 77 0.69 -10.69 -2.03
C GLN A 77 0.70 -11.84 -1.02
N VAL A 78 -0.13 -11.77 0.04
CA VAL A 78 -0.30 -12.88 1.00
C VAL A 78 -0.76 -14.16 0.31
N VAL A 79 -1.70 -14.07 -0.66
CA VAL A 79 -2.09 -15.22 -1.49
C VAL A 79 -0.90 -15.79 -2.24
N ARG A 80 -0.08 -14.97 -2.89
CA ARG A 80 1.12 -15.45 -3.59
C ARG A 80 2.15 -16.08 -2.66
N LEU A 81 2.38 -15.48 -1.49
CA LEU A 81 3.28 -16.05 -0.47
C LEU A 81 2.82 -17.44 -0.04
N ARG A 82 1.50 -17.63 0.10
CA ARG A 82 0.94 -18.93 0.46
C ARG A 82 0.96 -19.92 -0.69
N ASP A 83 0.35 -19.57 -1.82
CA ASP A 83 0.00 -20.52 -2.87
C ASP A 83 1.15 -20.74 -3.87
N VAL A 84 1.95 -19.70 -4.14
CA VAL A 84 3.08 -19.79 -5.10
C VAL A 84 4.38 -20.15 -4.38
N HIS A 85 4.62 -19.56 -3.21
CA HIS A 85 5.88 -19.74 -2.47
C HIS A 85 5.80 -20.74 -1.32
N GLY A 86 4.61 -21.30 -1.04
CA GLY A 86 4.43 -22.37 -0.05
C GLY A 86 4.72 -21.96 1.40
N LEU A 87 4.74 -20.65 1.72
CA LEU A 87 5.08 -20.21 3.07
C LEU A 87 3.99 -20.59 4.08
N SER A 88 4.41 -20.92 5.31
CA SER A 88 3.48 -21.22 6.40
C SER A 88 2.84 -19.94 6.93
N TRP A 89 1.62 -20.05 7.47
CA TRP A 89 0.93 -18.92 8.11
C TRP A 89 1.78 -18.28 9.21
N ARG A 90 2.45 -19.10 10.01
CA ARG A 90 3.35 -18.65 11.08
C ARG A 90 4.48 -17.78 10.53
N ARG A 91 5.13 -18.21 9.45
CA ARG A 91 6.24 -17.45 8.83
C ARG A 91 5.77 -16.13 8.25
N ILE A 92 4.59 -16.11 7.62
CA ILE A 92 4.00 -14.87 7.10
C ILE A 92 3.62 -13.93 8.24
N ALA A 93 3.03 -14.44 9.33
CA ALA A 93 2.63 -13.63 10.48
C ALA A 93 3.84 -12.96 11.18
N ILE A 94 4.92 -13.72 11.38
CA ILE A 94 6.18 -13.19 11.91
C ILE A 94 6.73 -12.09 10.98
N ALA A 95 6.71 -12.32 9.66
CA ALA A 95 7.28 -11.35 8.71
C ALA A 95 6.48 -10.04 8.60
N LEU A 96 5.16 -10.09 8.75
CA LEU A 96 4.28 -8.91 8.57
C LEU A 96 3.97 -8.17 9.87
N TYR A 97 3.99 -8.87 11.00
CA TYR A 97 3.53 -8.33 12.28
C TYR A 97 4.49 -8.56 13.44
N GLU A 98 5.64 -9.18 13.19
CA GLU A 98 6.61 -9.56 14.23
C GLU A 98 6.01 -10.48 15.30
N ASP A 99 4.86 -11.09 14.99
CA ASP A 99 4.05 -11.86 15.93
C ASP A 99 3.50 -13.13 15.25
N ALA A 100 3.95 -14.28 15.75
CA ALA A 100 3.56 -15.59 15.26
C ALA A 100 2.12 -15.99 15.60
N GLU A 101 1.48 -15.32 16.56
CA GLU A 101 0.10 -15.59 16.99
C GLU A 101 -0.92 -14.90 16.07
N ARG A 102 -0.50 -13.94 15.25
CA ARG A 102 -1.36 -13.26 14.24
C ARG A 102 -1.66 -14.09 12.99
N GLN A 103 -1.58 -15.42 13.07
CA GLN A 103 -1.92 -16.32 11.97
C GLN A 103 -3.37 -16.18 11.50
N SER A 104 -4.30 -15.93 12.42
CA SER A 104 -5.71 -15.70 12.10
C SER A 104 -5.91 -14.44 11.24
N THR A 105 -5.18 -13.37 11.55
CA THR A 105 -5.15 -12.13 10.76
C THR A 105 -4.62 -12.39 9.35
N VAL A 106 -3.50 -13.11 9.22
CA VAL A 106 -2.94 -13.48 7.92
C VAL A 106 -3.93 -14.35 7.11
N ARG A 107 -4.62 -15.30 7.75
CA ARG A 107 -5.64 -16.12 7.07
C ARG A 107 -6.80 -15.26 6.55
N ARG A 108 -7.28 -14.30 7.34
CA ARG A 108 -8.33 -13.36 6.89
C ARG A 108 -7.85 -12.50 5.72
N GLN A 109 -6.59 -12.04 5.73
CA GLN A 109 -5.99 -11.33 4.61
C GLN A 109 -5.88 -12.22 3.37
N TYR A 110 -5.51 -13.48 3.53
CA TYR A 110 -5.48 -14.46 2.44
C TYR A 110 -6.86 -14.65 1.80
N GLU A 111 -7.90 -14.88 2.61
CA GLU A 111 -9.28 -15.01 2.11
C GLU A 111 -9.75 -13.75 1.37
N THR A 112 -9.40 -12.58 1.92
CA THR A 112 -9.67 -11.29 1.29
C THR A 112 -8.95 -11.16 -0.06
N GLY A 113 -7.68 -11.57 -0.12
CA GLY A 113 -6.89 -11.58 -1.35
C GLY A 113 -7.45 -12.51 -2.42
N ARG A 114 -7.93 -13.70 -2.02
CA ARG A 114 -8.61 -14.65 -2.91
C ARG A 114 -9.86 -14.06 -3.54
N ARG A 115 -10.71 -13.41 -2.74
CA ARG A 115 -11.88 -12.67 -3.24
C ARG A 115 -11.50 -11.61 -4.28
N TYR A 116 -10.40 -10.88 -4.07
CA TYR A 116 -9.93 -9.90 -5.06
C TYR A 116 -9.35 -10.51 -6.34
N LEU A 117 -8.91 -11.76 -6.28
CA LEU A 117 -8.45 -12.53 -7.46
C LEU A 117 -9.59 -13.26 -8.17
N GLY A 118 -10.78 -13.32 -7.57
CA GLY A 118 -11.92 -14.08 -8.10
C GLY A 118 -11.76 -15.59 -7.92
N THR A 119 -11.00 -16.03 -6.91
CA THR A 119 -10.75 -17.44 -6.59
C THR A 119 -11.28 -17.82 -5.21
#